data_AF-A0A6P6X894-F1
#
_entry.id   AF-A0A6P6X894-F1
#
_cell.length_a   1.000
_cell.length_b   1.000
_cell.length_c   1.000
_cell.angle_alpha   90.00
_cell.angle_beta   90.00
_cell.angle_gamma   90.00
#
_symmetry.space_group_name_H-M   'P 1'
#
loop_
_entity.id
_entity.type
_entity.pdbx_description
1 polymer ?
#
loop_
_entity_poly.entity_id
_entity_poly.type
_entity_poly.pdbx_seq_one_letter_code
_entity_poly.pdbx_strand_id
1 'polypeptide(L)'
;MAISMAAFSNKGIAETILCFYVFVFCFLPTVFCAGYLQKLYSPVPGPGCFAFDLLGVGPYTGVARWKNSQKQMGKDSFSFTADPKICGRPLGLGFYYKTGELYTTDAGLGLAVIGSGGVRGKQLASCAEGVPFWLP
;
A
#
# COMPACT_ATOMS: atom_id res chain seq x y z
N MET A 1 30.98 -20.42 -13.64
CA MET A 1 30.16 -21.34 -14.44
C MET A 1 29.85 -20.64 -15.76
N ALA A 2 30.70 -20.84 -16.77
CA ALA A 2 30.59 -20.17 -18.05
C ALA A 2 29.48 -20.85 -18.86
N ILE A 3 28.43 -20.10 -19.18
CA ILE A 3 27.37 -20.58 -20.07
C ILE A 3 27.98 -20.56 -21.47
N SER A 4 28.28 -21.75 -22.00
CA SER A 4 28.75 -21.91 -23.37
C SER A 4 27.68 -21.36 -24.32
N MET A 5 27.93 -20.18 -24.89
CA MET A 5 27.12 -19.65 -25.98
C MET A 5 27.54 -20.37 -27.26
N ALA A 6 27.06 -21.60 -27.43
CA ALA A 6 27.04 -22.23 -28.74
C ALA A 6 26.17 -21.34 -29.65
N ALA A 7 26.77 -20.77 -30.69
CA ALA A 7 26.07 -19.98 -31.69
C ALA A 7 25.09 -20.89 -32.44
N PHE A 8 23.82 -20.90 -32.01
CA PHE A 8 22.78 -21.68 -32.67
C PHE A 8 22.44 -21.02 -34.02
N SER A 9 22.93 -21.63 -35.10
CA SER A 9 22.81 -21.17 -36.49
C SER A 9 21.38 -21.26 -37.08
N ASN A 10 20.37 -21.64 -36.29
CA ASN A 10 19.00 -21.86 -36.78
C ASN A 10 18.01 -20.99 -36.00
N LYS A 11 17.38 -20.03 -36.68
CA LYS A 11 16.46 -19.03 -36.11
C LYS A 11 15.36 -19.66 -35.25
N GLY A 12 14.81 -20.81 -35.67
CA GLY A 12 13.77 -21.51 -34.90
C GLY A 12 14.27 -22.09 -33.56
N ILE A 13 15.55 -22.48 -33.48
CA ILE A 13 16.12 -23.00 -32.23
C ILE A 13 16.34 -21.84 -31.24
N ALA A 14 16.83 -20.70 -31.72
CA ALA A 14 17.03 -19.51 -30.89
C ALA A 14 15.71 -18.98 -30.31
N GLU A 15 14.64 -18.92 -31.11
CA GLU A 15 13.31 -18.51 -30.62
C GLU A 15 12.75 -19.50 -29.59
N THR A 16 12.92 -20.80 -29.80
CA THR A 16 12.47 -21.83 -28.84
C THR A 16 13.20 -21.71 -27.50
N ILE A 17 14.52 -21.51 -27.53
CA ILE A 17 15.34 -21.31 -26.33
C ILE A 17 14.91 -20.03 -25.60
N LEU A 18 14.67 -18.93 -26.33
CA LEU A 18 14.21 -17.67 -25.75
C LEU A 18 12.84 -17.82 -25.08
N CYS A 19 11.89 -18.48 -25.74
CA CYS A 19 10.56 -18.78 -25.18
C CYS A 19 10.65 -19.62 -23.90
N PHE A 20 11.54 -20.63 -23.87
CA PHE A 20 11.76 -21.43 -22.67
C PHE A 20 12.32 -20.59 -21.52
N TYR A 21 13.30 -19.72 -21.78
CA TYR A 21 13.84 -18.81 -20.76
C TYR A 21 12.80 -17.82 -20.24
N VAL A 22 12.00 -17.22 -21.13
CA VAL A 22 10.89 -16.33 -20.72
C VAL A 22 9.89 -17.10 -19.86
N PHE A 23 9.54 -18.33 -20.26
CA PHE A 23 8.63 -19.15 -19.47
C PHE A 23 9.19 -19.46 -18.07
N VAL A 24 10.44 -19.90 -17.98
CA VAL A 24 11.08 -20.26 -16.71
C VAL A 24 11.33 -19.02 -15.83
N PHE A 25 11.73 -17.88 -16.38
CA PHE A 25 12.02 -16.69 -15.56
C PHE A 25 10.79 -15.86 -15.22
N CYS A 26 9.71 -15.92 -16.00
CA CYS A 26 8.50 -15.14 -15.72
C CYS A 26 7.42 -15.97 -15.00
N PHE A 27 7.23 -17.24 -15.37
CA PHE A 27 6.09 -18.04 -14.91
C PHE A 27 6.42 -18.93 -13.71
N LEU A 28 7.60 -19.52 -13.62
CA LEU A 28 7.96 -20.30 -12.42
C LEU A 28 7.94 -19.42 -11.15
N PRO A 29 8.56 -18.23 -11.11
CA PRO A 29 8.56 -17.40 -9.91
C PRO A 29 7.16 -16.94 -9.50
N THR A 30 6.26 -16.68 -10.45
CA THR A 30 4.87 -16.30 -10.15
C THR A 30 4.08 -17.45 -9.55
N VAL A 31 4.24 -18.68 -10.06
CA VAL A 31 3.60 -19.88 -9.47
C VAL A 31 4.16 -20.19 -8.08
N PHE A 32 5.47 -20.09 -7.89
CA PHE A 32 6.10 -20.27 -6.56
C PHE A 32 5.72 -19.17 -5.57
N CYS A 33 5.66 -17.91 -6.00
CA CYS A 33 5.24 -16.79 -5.14
C CYS A 33 3.78 -16.89 -4.69
N ALA A 34 2.88 -17.39 -5.55
CA ALA A 34 1.46 -17.50 -5.21
C ALA A 34 1.20 -18.37 -3.97
N GLY A 35 2.04 -19.37 -3.71
CA GLY A 35 1.97 -20.21 -2.51
C GLY A 35 2.50 -19.56 -1.23
N TYR A 36 3.24 -18.45 -1.33
CA TYR A 36 3.87 -17.76 -0.20
C TYR A 36 3.14 -16.45 0.19
N LEU A 37 2.21 -15.97 -0.64
CA LEU A 37 1.45 -14.76 -0.32
C LEU A 37 0.44 -15.03 0.80
N GLN A 38 0.68 -14.42 1.95
CA GLN A 38 -0.26 -14.44 3.06
C GLN A 38 -1.36 -13.41 2.83
N LYS A 39 -2.62 -13.86 2.81
CA LYS A 39 -3.77 -12.95 2.77
C LYS A 39 -3.94 -12.29 4.14
N LEU A 40 -3.79 -10.97 4.19
CA LEU A 40 -4.04 -10.18 5.38
C LEU A 40 -5.53 -9.85 5.48
N TYR A 41 -6.12 -10.14 6.64
CA TYR A 41 -7.50 -9.74 6.94
C TYR A 41 -7.51 -8.36 7.58
N SER A 42 -8.24 -7.42 6.99
CA SER A 42 -8.47 -6.10 7.58
C SER A 42 -9.75 -6.11 8.40
N PRO A 43 -9.76 -5.56 9.62
CA PRO A 43 -10.96 -5.44 10.45
C PRO A 43 -11.98 -4.45 9.86
N VAL A 44 -11.59 -3.65 8.87
CA VAL A 44 -12.44 -2.70 8.16
C VAL A 44 -12.36 -2.90 6.64
N PRO A 45 -13.45 -2.68 5.89
CA PRO A 45 -13.39 -2.68 4.43
C PRO A 45 -12.51 -1.56 3.90
N GLY A 46 -11.70 -1.91 2.90
CA GLY A 46 -11.02 -0.96 2.01
C GLY A 46 -10.15 0.09 2.71
N PRO A 47 -9.07 -0.30 3.41
CA PRO A 47 -8.02 0.66 3.69
C PRO A 47 -7.54 1.29 2.38
N GLY A 48 -7.57 2.62 2.31
CA GLY A 48 -7.23 3.36 1.09
C GLY A 48 -5.73 3.43 0.80
N CYS A 49 -4.88 3.07 1.78
CA CYS A 49 -3.43 3.20 1.68
C CYS A 49 -2.69 2.21 2.59
N PHE A 50 -1.45 1.89 2.21
CA PHE A 50 -0.57 0.96 2.92
C PHE A 50 0.90 1.41 2.83
N ALA A 51 1.71 1.03 3.83
CA ALA A 51 3.15 1.26 3.87
C ALA A 51 3.87 0.13 4.61
N PHE A 52 5.16 -0.06 4.34
CA PHE A 52 6.00 -1.08 4.97
C PHE A 52 7.27 -0.43 5.49
N ASP A 53 7.72 -0.86 6.66
CA ASP A 53 9.00 -0.45 7.25
C ASP A 53 10.14 -1.39 6.82
N LEU A 54 11.38 -0.99 7.16
CA LEU A 54 12.57 -1.80 6.93
C LEU A 54 12.67 -3.02 7.85
N LEU A 55 12.03 -2.98 9.03
CA LEU A 55 12.10 -4.06 10.00
C LEU A 55 11.10 -5.19 9.68
N GLY A 56 10.19 -4.98 8.72
CA GLY A 56 9.17 -5.96 8.35
C GLY A 56 8.07 -6.12 9.40
N VAL A 57 7.88 -5.12 10.27
CA VAL A 57 6.83 -5.12 11.31
C VAL A 57 5.46 -4.73 10.72
N GLY A 58 5.45 -4.10 9.54
CA GLY A 58 4.24 -3.79 8.77
C GLY A 58 3.48 -5.01 8.22
N PRO A 59 2.43 -4.79 7.39
CA PRO A 59 2.03 -3.51 6.81
C PRO A 59 1.32 -2.55 7.76
N TYR A 60 1.63 -1.26 7.62
CA TYR A 60 0.84 -0.16 8.16
C TYR A 60 -0.28 0.17 7.18
N THR A 61 -1.45 0.49 7.70
CA THR A 61 -2.61 0.79 6.85
C THR A 61 -3.47 1.89 7.43
N GLY A 62 -4.01 2.74 6.54
CA GLY A 62 -4.90 3.82 6.91
C GLY A 62 -6.32 3.30 7.15
N VAL A 63 -6.78 3.36 8.40
CA VAL A 63 -8.15 2.99 8.77
C VAL A 63 -8.93 4.25 9.09
N ALA A 64 -9.94 4.55 8.27
CA ALA A 64 -10.91 5.57 8.61
C ALA A 64 -11.91 5.03 9.64
N ARG A 65 -12.19 5.82 10.69
CA ARG A 65 -13.10 5.40 11.75
C ARG A 65 -14.54 5.33 11.22
N TRP A 66 -15.16 4.18 11.40
CA TRP A 66 -16.58 3.94 11.10
C TRP A 66 -17.45 4.21 12.35
N LYS A 67 -18.64 4.80 12.17
CA LYS A 67 -19.72 4.75 13.18
C LYS A 67 -20.83 3.87 12.63
N ASN A 68 -21.28 2.90 13.43
CA ASN A 68 -22.47 2.11 13.12
C ASN A 68 -23.69 3.05 13.14
N SER A 69 -24.14 3.53 11.99
CA SER A 69 -25.50 4.04 11.87
C SER A 69 -26.45 2.84 11.92
N GLN A 70 -26.91 2.46 13.11
CA GLN A 70 -28.06 1.55 13.27
C GLN A 70 -29.35 2.22 12.78
N LYS A 71 -29.45 2.52 11.48
CA LYS A 71 -30.70 2.69 10.74
C LYS A 71 -30.34 3.00 9.28
N GLN A 72 -30.28 1.98 8.45
CA GLN A 72 -31.36 1.72 7.49
C GLN A 72 -31.01 0.49 6.64
N MET A 73 -32.03 -0.33 6.46
CA MET A 73 -32.08 -1.57 5.72
C MET A 73 -31.76 -1.34 4.23
N GLY A 74 -30.84 -2.13 3.66
CA GLY A 74 -30.68 -2.27 2.21
C GLY A 74 -29.25 -2.01 1.71
N LYS A 75 -28.59 -3.08 1.23
CA LYS A 75 -27.43 -3.16 0.33
C LYS A 75 -26.39 -2.01 0.37
N ASP A 76 -25.19 -2.38 0.82
CA ASP A 76 -23.90 -1.91 0.29
C ASP A 76 -23.58 -0.41 0.34
N SER A 77 -24.04 0.32 1.36
CA SER A 77 -23.61 1.70 1.59
C SER A 77 -22.72 1.81 2.82
N PHE A 78 -21.42 1.58 2.65
CA PHE A 78 -20.39 1.92 3.64
C PHE A 78 -20.22 3.46 3.67
N SER A 79 -21.10 4.17 4.41
CA SER A 79 -20.95 5.61 4.64
C SER A 79 -19.97 5.94 5.78
N PHE A 80 -18.77 6.43 5.45
CA PHE A 80 -17.83 7.01 6.42
C PHE A 80 -18.47 8.23 7.09
N THR A 81 -19.23 8.02 8.15
CA THR A 81 -20.05 9.04 8.83
C THR A 81 -19.30 9.80 9.91
N ALA A 82 -18.04 9.42 10.20
CA ALA A 82 -17.19 10.22 11.06
C ALA A 82 -16.69 11.45 10.30
N ASP A 83 -16.91 12.64 10.86
CA ASP A 83 -16.37 13.88 10.30
C ASP A 83 -14.84 13.73 10.19
N PRO A 84 -14.27 13.78 8.97
CA PRO A 84 -12.83 13.64 8.79
C PRO A 84 -12.06 14.71 9.57
N LYS A 85 -12.65 15.88 9.83
CA LYS A 85 -12.02 16.95 10.63
C LYS A 85 -11.78 16.53 12.09
N ILE A 86 -12.56 15.59 12.62
CA ILE A 86 -12.48 15.14 14.01
C ILE A 86 -11.71 13.83 14.11
N CYS A 87 -12.08 12.83 13.30
CA CYS A 87 -11.54 11.48 13.42
C CYS A 87 -10.39 11.18 12.46
N GLY A 88 -10.11 12.09 11.51
CA GLY A 88 -9.20 11.84 10.42
C GLY A 88 -9.76 10.86 9.38
N ARG A 89 -9.22 10.94 8.18
CA ARG A 89 -9.38 9.98 7.11
C ARG A 89 -8.07 9.90 6.32
N PRO A 90 -7.17 8.95 6.66
CA PRO A 90 -5.91 8.78 5.96
C PRO A 90 -6.15 8.46 4.48
N LEU A 91 -5.58 9.27 3.59
CA LEU A 91 -5.63 9.12 2.13
C LEU A 91 -4.34 8.51 1.58
N GLY A 92 -3.22 8.68 2.28
CA GLY A 92 -1.92 8.17 1.86
C GLY A 92 -0.99 7.91 3.03
N LEU A 93 -0.09 6.94 2.86
CA LEU A 93 0.97 6.60 3.80
C LEU A 93 2.30 6.51 3.05
N GLY A 94 3.39 6.93 3.69
CA GLY A 94 4.73 6.82 3.16
C GLY A 94 5.74 6.66 4.27
N PHE A 95 6.61 5.66 4.17
CA PHE A 95 7.63 5.41 5.19
C PHE A 95 8.96 6.03 4.76
N TYR A 96 9.52 6.90 5.61
CA TYR A 96 10.85 7.46 5.41
C TYR A 96 11.88 6.57 6.10
N TYR A 97 12.47 5.70 5.30
CA TYR A 97 13.37 4.63 5.73
C TYR A 97 14.60 5.08 6.50
N LYS A 98 15.13 6.29 6.22
CA LYS A 98 16.36 6.76 6.86
C LYS A 98 16.18 7.06 8.35
N THR A 99 15.02 7.58 8.74
CA THR A 99 14.72 7.98 10.13
C THR A 99 13.74 7.04 10.82
N GLY A 100 13.07 6.17 10.07
CA GLY A 100 12.03 5.29 10.63
C GLY A 100 10.71 6.01 10.86
N GLU A 101 10.43 7.08 10.12
CA GLU A 101 9.23 7.91 10.28
C GLU A 101 8.15 7.53 9.28
N LEU A 102 6.92 7.39 9.76
CA LEU A 102 5.74 7.15 8.93
C LEU A 102 5.00 8.47 8.68
N TYR A 103 5.00 8.92 7.44
CA TYR A 103 4.22 10.06 6.99
C TYR A 103 2.82 9.62 6.58
N THR A 104 1.83 10.44 6.91
CA THR A 104 0.43 10.23 6.55
C THR A 104 -0.16 11.52 6.00
N THR A 105 -0.97 11.39 4.95
CA THR A 105 -1.83 12.46 4.45
C THR A 105 -3.26 12.13 4.82
N ASP A 106 -3.97 13.09 5.40
CA ASP A 106 -5.30 12.91 5.97
C ASP A 106 -6.26 13.97 5.44
N ALA A 107 -7.46 13.56 5.05
CA ALA A 107 -8.47 14.45 4.47
C ALA A 107 -8.99 15.52 5.44
N GLY A 108 -8.85 15.34 6.75
CA GLY A 108 -9.23 16.33 7.77
C GLY A 108 -8.05 16.91 8.52
N LEU A 109 -6.95 16.16 8.66
CA LEU A 109 -5.77 16.57 9.44
C LEU A 109 -4.59 17.03 8.57
N GLY A 110 -4.66 16.94 7.25
CA GLY A 110 -3.56 17.35 6.37
C GLY A 110 -2.35 16.41 6.45
N LEU A 111 -1.14 16.97 6.40
CA LEU A 111 0.11 16.19 6.46
C LEU A 111 0.55 15.99 7.92
N ALA A 112 0.83 14.76 8.30
CA ALA A 112 1.37 14.42 9.62
C ALA A 112 2.49 13.38 9.54
N VAL A 113 3.29 13.30 10.60
CA VAL A 113 4.38 12.33 10.76
C VAL A 113 4.24 11.58 12.08
N ILE A 114 4.51 10.28 12.06
CA ILE A 114 4.53 9.38 13.21
C ILE A 114 5.96 8.87 13.34
N GLY A 115 6.60 9.18 14.48
CA GLY A 115 7.96 8.71 14.74
C GLY A 115 8.03 7.19 14.97
N SER A 116 9.25 6.64 14.95
CA SER A 116 9.51 5.19 15.07
C SER A 116 8.89 4.53 16.32
N GLY A 117 8.60 5.31 17.38
CA GLY A 117 7.93 4.82 18.60
C GLY A 117 6.41 4.65 18.46
N GLY A 118 5.78 5.11 17.37
CA GLY A 118 4.46 4.69 16.93
C GLY A 118 3.22 5.15 17.73
N VAL A 119 3.35 6.04 18.72
CA VAL A 119 2.21 6.32 19.64
C VAL A 119 1.32 7.49 19.19
N ARG A 120 1.89 8.57 18.64
CA ARG A 120 1.15 9.78 18.28
C ARG A 120 1.76 10.48 17.08
N GLY A 121 0.92 10.84 16.11
CA GLY A 121 1.31 11.66 14.98
C GLY A 121 1.41 13.14 15.34
N LYS A 122 2.38 13.84 14.74
CA LYS A 122 2.53 15.30 14.77
C LYS A 122 2.08 15.87 13.41
N GLN A 123 1.15 16.81 13.43
CA GLN A 123 0.76 17.56 12.23
C GLN A 123 1.93 18.45 11.76
N LEU A 124 2.28 18.34 10.49
CA LEU A 124 3.31 19.12 9.83
C LEU A 124 2.72 20.28 9.03
N ALA A 125 1.58 20.04 8.37
CA ALA A 125 0.89 21.07 7.61
C ALA A 125 -0.62 20.79 7.56
N SER A 126 -1.41 21.82 7.84
CA SER A 126 -2.89 21.81 7.71
C SER A 126 -3.37 22.51 6.43
N CYS A 127 -2.50 23.28 5.79
CA CYS A 127 -2.80 24.07 4.60
C CYS A 127 -1.55 24.28 3.72
N ALA A 128 -1.76 24.70 2.49
CA ALA A 128 -0.75 25.24 1.59
C ALA A 128 -1.23 26.61 1.09
N GLU A 129 -0.38 27.62 1.13
CA GLU A 129 -0.71 28.97 0.61
C GLU A 129 -1.99 29.57 1.25
N GLY A 130 -2.27 29.24 2.51
CA GLY A 130 -3.47 29.67 3.21
C GLY A 130 -4.74 28.88 2.86
N VAL A 131 -4.68 27.96 1.88
CA VAL A 131 -5.77 27.06 1.49
C VAL A 131 -5.69 25.77 2.29
N PRO A 132 -6.70 25.43 3.10
CA PRO A 132 -6.69 24.19 3.86
C PRO A 132 -6.76 22.93 2.99
N PHE A 133 -6.18 21.84 3.50
CA PHE A 133 -6.21 20.54 2.80
C PHE A 133 -7.54 19.80 2.90
N TRP A 134 -8.40 20.16 3.84
CA TRP A 134 -9.72 19.54 3.96
C TRP A 134 -10.67 20.02 2.88
N LEU A 135 -11.44 19.08 2.35
CA LEU A 135 -12.51 19.37 1.40
C LEU A 135 -13.59 20.24 2.08
N PRO A 136 -14.18 21.22 1.37
CA PRO A 136 -15.24 22.07 1.89
C PRO A 136 -16.51 21.30 2.27
#